data_AF-A0A0M9WI51-F1
#
_entry.id   AF-A0A0M9WI51-F1
#
_cell.length_a   1.000
_cell.length_b   1.000
_cell.length_c   1.000
_cell.angle_alpha   90.00
_cell.angle_beta   90.00
_cell.angle_gamma   90.00
#
_symmetry.space_group_name_H-M   'P 1'
#
loop_
_entity.id
_entity.type
_entity.pdbx_description
1 polymer ?
#
loop_
_entity_poly.entity_id
_entity_poly.type
_entity_poly.pdbx_seq_one_letter_code
_entity_poly.pdbx_strand_id
1 'polypeptide(L)'
;MGTQQSLDELNSRWEMTQHLLRLVSIQARRLHSDDPTCIEVDQSGYRYPILRFLKPGAIEQLIGYTLESISENGLPGLPFTQWTSQIKRSMLRFIKHSELTKEDESVIREEFNDCIFLTKLLVLRGLFAHRILSFSLADKRWLVEYGLHPSRCLMAVPYRAKGVPSESAEFGHPDVAVTLTCLSYYYEGLTKEQLRDCFILLAKLNDPSTEFQNWVSPCIDDLPARLQTYSGVNLQDDQTFSQTLFPLLCYQKEILDFYLSHFVFPEKRRSFRGSSHLLHGTSLHGVVCN
;
A
#
# COMPACT_ATOMS: atom_id res chain seq x y z
N MET A 1 29.12 -6.20 -1.28
CA MET A 1 27.99 -5.81 -2.15
C MET A 1 26.64 -6.42 -1.70
N GLY A 2 26.48 -6.89 -0.46
CA GLY A 2 25.25 -7.56 0.01
C GLY A 2 24.22 -6.69 0.77
N THR A 3 24.41 -5.37 0.84
CA THR A 3 23.52 -4.46 1.60
C THR A 3 22.46 -3.79 0.74
N GLN A 4 22.74 -3.54 -0.54
CA GLN A 4 21.88 -2.75 -1.43
C GLN A 4 20.69 -3.57 -2.00
N GLN A 5 20.88 -4.85 -2.33
CA GLN A 5 19.78 -5.76 -2.72
C GLN A 5 18.73 -5.91 -1.60
N SER A 6 19.15 -6.00 -0.33
CA SER A 6 18.23 -6.08 0.82
C SER A 6 17.38 -4.82 1.04
N LEU A 7 17.80 -3.68 0.48
CA LEU A 7 17.11 -2.40 0.59
C LEU A 7 16.01 -2.30 -0.48
N ASP A 8 16.34 -2.61 -1.73
CA ASP A 8 15.39 -2.57 -2.85
C ASP A 8 14.29 -3.64 -2.72
N GLU A 9 14.62 -4.81 -2.17
CA GLU A 9 13.67 -5.89 -1.92
C GLU A 9 12.62 -5.54 -0.85
N LEU A 10 13.00 -4.79 0.18
CA LEU A 10 12.09 -4.40 1.26
C LEU A 10 11.24 -3.18 0.86
N ASN A 11 11.83 -2.22 0.14
CA ASN A 11 11.10 -1.08 -0.44
C ASN A 11 9.96 -1.57 -1.35
N SER A 12 10.22 -2.64 -2.11
CA SER A 12 9.23 -3.27 -2.99
C SER A 12 7.97 -3.74 -2.26
N ARG A 13 8.01 -4.07 -0.95
CA ARG A 13 6.84 -4.58 -0.23
C ARG A 13 5.77 -3.53 -0.02
N TRP A 14 6.14 -2.41 0.60
CA TRP A 14 5.19 -1.35 0.88
C TRP A 14 4.85 -0.53 -0.36
N GLU A 15 5.81 -0.28 -1.27
CA GLU A 15 5.52 0.41 -2.53
C GLU A 15 4.48 -0.36 -3.36
N MET A 16 4.65 -1.67 -3.53
CA MET A 16 3.67 -2.48 -4.26
C MET A 16 2.31 -2.51 -3.57
N THR A 17 2.29 -2.55 -2.23
CA THR A 17 1.04 -2.48 -1.46
C THR A 17 0.36 -1.12 -1.65
N GLN A 18 1.10 -0.01 -1.60
CA GLN A 18 0.57 1.35 -1.80
C GLN A 18 0.02 1.55 -3.22
N HIS A 19 0.73 1.08 -4.25
CA HIS A 19 0.27 1.09 -5.65
C HIS A 19 -0.99 0.23 -5.83
N LEU A 20 -1.01 -0.97 -5.23
CA LEU A 20 -2.18 -1.85 -5.31
C LEU A 20 -3.39 -1.23 -4.62
N LEU A 21 -3.22 -0.60 -3.45
CA LEU A 21 -4.31 0.07 -2.75
C LEU A 21 -4.84 1.27 -3.54
N ARG A 22 -3.99 2.04 -4.24
CA ARG A 22 -4.47 3.08 -5.20
C ARG A 22 -5.38 2.45 -6.25
N LEU A 23 -4.95 1.34 -6.86
CA LEU A 23 -5.75 0.65 -7.87
C LEU A 23 -7.07 0.11 -7.31
N VAL A 24 -7.05 -0.49 -6.12
CA VAL A 24 -8.26 -0.95 -5.40
C VAL A 24 -9.27 0.17 -5.24
N SER A 25 -8.84 1.40 -4.89
CA SER A 25 -9.77 2.53 -4.73
C SER A 25 -10.48 2.89 -6.05
N ILE A 26 -9.78 2.78 -7.18
CA ILE A 26 -10.31 3.05 -8.51
C ILE A 26 -11.30 1.95 -8.90
N GLN A 27 -10.92 0.69 -8.72
CA GLN A 27 -11.77 -0.45 -9.07
C GLN A 27 -12.97 -0.62 -8.14
N ALA A 28 -12.88 -0.18 -6.88
CA ALA A 28 -14.01 -0.16 -5.97
C ALA A 28 -15.09 0.84 -6.42
N ARG A 29 -14.69 2.02 -6.90
CA ARG A 29 -15.64 2.97 -7.51
C ARG A 29 -16.27 2.44 -8.78
N ARG A 30 -15.50 1.74 -9.62
CA ARG A 30 -16.03 1.05 -10.81
C ARG A 30 -17.05 -0.02 -10.42
N LEU A 31 -16.72 -0.89 -9.47
CA LEU A 31 -17.64 -1.92 -8.97
C LEU A 31 -18.92 -1.32 -8.37
N HIS A 32 -18.81 -0.23 -7.61
CA HIS A 32 -19.97 0.49 -7.09
C HIS A 32 -20.85 1.05 -8.20
N SER A 33 -20.24 1.58 -9.28
CA SER A 33 -20.99 2.07 -10.45
C SER A 33 -21.70 0.94 -11.19
N ASP A 34 -21.08 -0.24 -11.29
CA ASP A 34 -21.63 -1.39 -12.01
C ASP A 34 -22.72 -2.12 -11.19
N ASP A 35 -22.51 -2.29 -9.88
CA ASP A 35 -23.49 -2.84 -8.94
C ASP A 35 -23.42 -2.11 -7.59
N PRO A 36 -24.22 -1.05 -7.38
CA PRO A 36 -24.27 -0.30 -6.12
C PRO A 36 -24.70 -1.16 -4.92
N THR A 37 -25.34 -2.31 -5.16
CA THR A 37 -25.81 -3.20 -4.09
C THR A 37 -24.73 -4.19 -3.66
N CYS A 38 -23.57 -4.22 -4.33
CA CYS A 38 -22.45 -5.11 -4.04
C CYS A 38 -21.46 -4.52 -3.03
N ILE A 39 -21.21 -3.21 -3.11
CA ILE A 39 -20.22 -2.50 -2.31
C ILE A 39 -20.67 -1.07 -2.01
N GLU A 40 -20.48 -0.62 -0.78
CA GLU A 40 -20.55 0.79 -0.40
C GLU A 40 -19.14 1.39 -0.40
N VAL A 41 -18.98 2.55 -1.04
CA VAL A 41 -17.71 3.29 -1.12
C VAL A 41 -17.90 4.63 -0.43
N ASP A 42 -17.52 4.68 0.85
CA ASP A 42 -17.64 5.88 1.69
C ASP A 42 -16.35 6.72 1.53
N GLN A 43 -16.44 7.79 0.73
CA GLN A 43 -15.31 8.68 0.44
C GLN A 43 -15.68 10.14 0.73
N SER A 44 -15.10 10.70 1.80
CA SER A 44 -15.23 12.12 2.13
C SER A 44 -14.05 12.91 1.56
N GLY A 45 -14.33 13.82 0.62
CA GLY A 45 -13.31 14.64 -0.04
C GLY A 45 -12.23 13.79 -0.71
N TYR A 46 -10.97 14.12 -0.45
CA TYR A 46 -9.81 13.45 -1.06
C TYR A 46 -9.31 12.22 -0.28
N ARG A 47 -9.99 11.83 0.80
CA ARG A 47 -9.60 10.67 1.61
C ARG A 47 -9.68 9.39 0.79
N TYR A 48 -8.85 8.41 1.12
CA TYR A 48 -9.02 7.05 0.63
C TYR A 48 -10.39 6.48 1.07
N PRO A 49 -11.13 5.78 0.20
CA PRO A 49 -12.46 5.30 0.53
C PRO A 49 -12.45 4.21 1.61
N ILE A 50 -13.42 4.28 2.52
CA ILE A 50 -13.77 3.17 3.40
C ILE A 50 -14.75 2.27 2.64
N LEU A 51 -14.40 1.00 2.48
CA LEU A 51 -15.16 0.03 1.69
C LEU A 51 -16.03 -0.83 2.61
N ARG A 52 -17.31 -1.03 2.27
CA ARG A 52 -18.16 -2.03 2.92
C ARG A 52 -18.73 -2.98 1.88
N PHE A 53 -18.44 -4.27 2.02
CA PHE A 53 -18.92 -5.31 1.11
C PHE A 53 -20.31 -5.79 1.57
N LEU A 54 -21.30 -5.67 0.69
CA LEU A 54 -22.72 -5.90 1.04
C LEU A 54 -23.23 -7.28 0.62
N LYS A 55 -22.52 -7.95 -0.30
CA LYS A 55 -22.87 -9.29 -0.82
C LYS A 55 -21.71 -10.28 -0.66
N PRO A 56 -22.02 -11.58 -0.48
CA PRO A 56 -21.03 -12.63 -0.72
C PRO A 56 -20.47 -12.53 -2.13
N GLY A 57 -19.16 -12.72 -2.32
CA GLY A 57 -18.52 -12.63 -3.63
C GLY A 57 -18.09 -11.21 -4.04
N ALA A 58 -18.49 -10.17 -3.30
CA ALA A 58 -18.19 -8.78 -3.66
C ALA A 58 -16.69 -8.48 -3.65
N ILE A 59 -15.97 -9.01 -2.65
CA ILE A 59 -14.51 -8.86 -2.57
C ILE A 59 -13.83 -9.62 -3.71
N GLU A 60 -14.30 -10.81 -4.08
CA GLU A 60 -13.79 -11.57 -5.21
C GLU A 60 -13.99 -10.84 -6.55
N GLN A 61 -15.12 -10.16 -6.73
CA GLN A 61 -15.36 -9.31 -7.91
C GLN A 61 -14.39 -8.12 -7.96
N LEU A 62 -14.19 -7.42 -6.84
CA LEU A 62 -13.22 -6.32 -6.75
C LEU A 62 -11.80 -6.80 -7.07
N ILE A 63 -11.42 -7.98 -6.57
CA ILE A 63 -10.12 -8.60 -6.88
C ILE A 63 -10.02 -8.94 -8.37
N GLY A 64 -11.10 -9.45 -8.98
CA GLY A 64 -11.18 -9.67 -10.42
C GLY A 64 -10.93 -8.40 -11.23
N TYR A 65 -11.63 -7.31 -10.92
CA TYR A 65 -11.46 -6.00 -11.59
C TYR A 65 -10.03 -5.46 -11.42
N THR A 66 -9.46 -5.66 -10.23
CA THR A 66 -8.09 -5.25 -9.93
C THR A 66 -7.07 -6.03 -10.77
N LEU A 67 -7.21 -7.36 -10.84
CA LEU A 67 -6.32 -8.21 -11.65
C LEU A 67 -6.46 -7.92 -13.16
N GLU A 68 -7.67 -7.68 -13.65
CA GLU A 68 -7.92 -7.26 -15.03
C GLU A 68 -7.18 -5.96 -15.34
N SER A 69 -7.33 -4.94 -14.49
CA SER A 69 -6.63 -3.67 -14.69
C SER A 69 -5.10 -3.81 -14.63
N ILE A 70 -4.56 -4.70 -13.80
CA ILE A 70 -3.11 -4.99 -13.79
C ILE A 70 -2.67 -5.63 -15.10
N SER A 71 -3.45 -6.58 -15.63
CA SER A 71 -3.16 -7.22 -16.91
C SER A 71 -3.11 -6.22 -18.07
N GLU A 72 -4.05 -5.27 -18.08
CA GLU A 72 -4.21 -4.30 -19.17
C GLU A 72 -3.23 -3.13 -19.07
N ASN A 73 -3.04 -2.59 -17.87
CA ASN A 73 -2.34 -1.32 -17.66
C ASN A 73 -1.01 -1.47 -16.92
N GLY A 74 -0.75 -2.63 -16.31
CA GLY A 74 0.39 -2.87 -15.44
C GLY A 74 0.31 -2.17 -14.09
N LEU A 75 1.43 -2.15 -13.40
CA LEU A 75 1.64 -1.45 -12.13
C LEU A 75 3.01 -0.76 -12.17
N PRO A 76 3.21 0.34 -11.42
CA PRO A 76 4.51 0.99 -11.37
C PRO A 76 5.61 0.00 -10.99
N GLY A 77 6.64 -0.08 -11.83
CA GLY A 77 7.74 -1.02 -11.68
C GLY A 77 7.45 -2.48 -12.09
N LEU A 78 6.30 -2.75 -12.74
CA LEU A 78 5.96 -4.02 -13.37
C LEU A 78 5.37 -3.76 -14.78
N PRO A 79 6.17 -3.92 -15.85
CA PRO A 79 5.76 -3.54 -17.21
C PRO A 79 4.88 -4.60 -17.87
N PHE A 80 3.74 -4.95 -17.26
CA PHE A 80 2.84 -5.97 -17.79
C PHE A 80 2.52 -5.74 -19.26
N THR A 81 2.27 -4.49 -19.67
CA THR A 81 1.93 -4.14 -21.06
C THR A 81 2.97 -4.59 -22.09
N GLN A 82 4.25 -4.63 -21.71
CA GLN A 82 5.39 -5.00 -22.56
C GLN A 82 5.62 -6.51 -22.65
N TRP A 83 5.02 -7.30 -21.75
CA TRP A 83 5.18 -8.75 -21.74
C TRP A 83 4.35 -9.43 -22.83
N THR A 84 4.86 -10.56 -23.33
CA THR A 84 4.13 -11.41 -24.29
C THR A 84 2.86 -11.97 -23.65
N SER A 85 1.89 -12.37 -24.48
CA SER A 85 0.64 -12.97 -24.00
C SER A 85 0.85 -14.24 -23.17
N GLN A 86 1.90 -15.01 -23.46
CA GLN A 86 2.27 -16.19 -22.67
C GLN A 86 2.76 -15.79 -21.28
N ILE A 87 3.71 -14.86 -21.21
CA ILE A 87 4.26 -14.35 -19.95
C ILE A 87 3.15 -13.74 -19.11
N LYS A 88 2.32 -12.85 -19.69
CA LYS A 88 1.16 -12.25 -18.99
C LYS A 88 0.25 -13.31 -18.36
N ARG A 89 -0.09 -14.36 -19.13
CA ARG A 89 -0.98 -15.43 -18.65
C ARG A 89 -0.37 -16.19 -17.48
N SER A 90 0.90 -16.60 -17.60
CA SER A 90 1.58 -17.32 -16.52
C SER A 90 1.80 -16.42 -15.30
N MET A 91 2.06 -15.13 -15.48
CA MET A 91 2.19 -14.16 -14.38
C MET A 91 0.86 -13.94 -13.65
N LEU A 92 -0.24 -13.77 -14.38
CA LEU A 92 -1.56 -13.61 -13.77
C LEU A 92 -1.95 -14.86 -12.98
N ARG A 93 -1.66 -16.05 -13.52
CA ARG A 93 -1.86 -17.31 -12.79
C ARG A 93 -0.97 -17.38 -11.56
N PHE A 94 0.29 -16.98 -11.68
CA PHE A 94 1.25 -16.89 -10.57
C PHE A 94 0.77 -15.98 -9.44
N ILE A 95 0.26 -14.78 -9.72
CA ILE A 95 -0.19 -13.90 -8.64
C ILE A 95 -1.56 -14.32 -8.09
N LYS A 96 -2.43 -14.93 -8.90
CA LYS A 96 -3.82 -15.25 -8.53
C LYS A 96 -3.97 -16.58 -7.79
N HIS A 97 -3.21 -17.62 -8.14
CA HIS A 97 -3.44 -18.98 -7.66
C HIS A 97 -2.33 -19.45 -6.73
N SER A 98 -2.72 -20.08 -5.61
CA SER A 98 -1.80 -20.68 -4.64
C SER A 98 -1.07 -21.90 -5.23
N GLU A 99 -1.77 -22.68 -6.05
CA GLU A 99 -1.22 -23.84 -6.75
C GLU A 99 -0.87 -23.46 -8.20
N LEU A 100 0.29 -23.93 -8.67
CA LEU A 100 0.79 -23.65 -10.02
C LEU A 100 1.00 -24.95 -10.79
N THR A 101 0.92 -24.87 -12.11
CA THR A 101 1.33 -25.99 -12.97
C THR A 101 2.83 -25.92 -13.21
N LYS A 102 3.43 -27.06 -13.61
CA LYS A 102 4.86 -27.14 -13.88
C LYS A 102 5.29 -26.20 -15.00
N GLU A 103 4.41 -25.96 -15.96
CA GLU A 103 4.61 -25.03 -17.07
C GLU A 103 4.67 -23.58 -16.57
N ASP A 104 3.76 -23.18 -15.68
CA ASP A 104 3.79 -21.83 -15.09
C ASP A 104 5.06 -21.62 -14.25
N GLU A 105 5.48 -22.64 -13.49
CA GLU A 105 6.72 -22.58 -12.71
C GLU A 105 7.97 -22.47 -13.57
N SER A 106 8.04 -23.20 -14.70
CA SER A 106 9.13 -23.10 -15.66
C SER A 106 9.21 -21.70 -16.28
N VAL A 107 8.10 -21.15 -16.75
CA VAL A 107 8.06 -19.79 -17.32
C VAL A 107 8.50 -18.75 -16.29
N ILE A 108 8.00 -18.84 -15.05
CA ILE A 108 8.39 -17.92 -13.96
C ILE A 108 9.90 -18.00 -13.70
N ARG A 109 10.45 -19.21 -13.65
CA ARG A 109 11.87 -19.43 -13.37
C ARG A 109 12.75 -18.96 -14.53
N GLU A 110 12.37 -19.23 -15.77
CA GLU A 110 13.17 -18.87 -16.94
C GLU A 110 13.18 -17.36 -17.18
N GLU A 111 12.03 -16.69 -16.98
CA GLU A 111 11.89 -15.26 -17.31
C GLU A 111 12.23 -14.32 -16.15
N PHE A 112 12.06 -14.77 -14.89
CA PHE A 112 12.14 -13.88 -13.72
C PHE A 112 13.11 -14.33 -12.63
N ASN A 113 13.83 -15.44 -12.79
CA ASN A 113 14.87 -15.79 -11.82
C ASN A 113 15.95 -14.69 -11.81
N ASP A 114 16.36 -14.27 -10.61
CA ASP A 114 17.28 -13.14 -10.38
C ASP A 114 16.80 -11.77 -10.93
N CYS A 115 15.54 -11.66 -11.35
CA CYS A 115 14.96 -10.42 -11.86
C CYS A 115 14.40 -9.56 -10.72
N ILE A 116 14.63 -8.24 -10.79
CA ILE A 116 14.10 -7.26 -9.82
C ILE A 116 12.57 -7.29 -9.72
N PHE A 117 11.88 -7.78 -10.76
CA PHE A 117 10.43 -7.92 -10.78
C PHE A 117 9.94 -9.07 -9.90
N LEU A 118 10.76 -10.10 -9.64
CA LEU A 118 10.35 -11.28 -8.88
C LEU A 118 9.90 -10.90 -7.47
N THR A 119 10.63 -10.01 -6.80
CA THR A 119 10.25 -9.55 -5.45
C THR A 119 8.90 -8.86 -5.45
N LYS A 120 8.62 -8.00 -6.43
CA LYS A 120 7.32 -7.33 -6.59
C LYS A 120 6.21 -8.32 -6.91
N LEU A 121 6.49 -9.32 -7.77
CA LEU A 121 5.55 -10.40 -8.11
C LEU A 121 5.23 -11.28 -6.90
N LEU A 122 6.22 -11.58 -6.05
CA LEU A 122 6.02 -12.34 -4.81
C LEU A 122 5.13 -11.58 -3.81
N VAL A 123 5.30 -10.26 -3.71
CA VAL A 123 4.41 -9.40 -2.91
C VAL A 123 2.98 -9.46 -3.43
N LEU A 124 2.78 -9.30 -4.74
CA LEU A 124 1.46 -9.43 -5.35
C LEU A 124 0.86 -10.82 -5.13
N ARG A 125 1.67 -11.89 -5.24
CA ARG A 125 1.23 -13.26 -4.94
C ARG A 125 0.78 -13.42 -3.48
N GLY A 126 1.49 -12.83 -2.52
CA GLY A 126 1.04 -12.76 -1.13
C GLY A 126 -0.30 -12.04 -0.97
N LEU A 127 -0.44 -10.88 -1.62
CA LEU A 127 -1.65 -10.05 -1.56
C LEU A 127 -2.87 -10.74 -2.18
N PHE A 128 -2.70 -11.43 -3.31
CA PHE A 128 -3.78 -12.08 -4.06
C PHE A 128 -3.94 -13.56 -3.71
N ALA A 129 -3.02 -14.44 -4.13
CA ALA A 129 -3.13 -15.89 -3.98
C ALA A 129 -3.25 -16.34 -2.52
N HIS A 130 -2.60 -15.62 -1.59
CA HIS A 130 -2.67 -15.89 -0.15
C HIS A 130 -3.70 -15.02 0.59
N ARG A 131 -4.58 -14.35 -0.16
CA ARG A 131 -5.77 -13.63 0.34
C ARG A 131 -5.50 -12.50 1.34
N ILE A 132 -4.26 -12.00 1.45
CA ILE A 132 -3.93 -10.92 2.40
C ILE A 132 -4.73 -9.65 2.11
N LEU A 133 -4.92 -9.33 0.83
CA LEU A 133 -5.70 -8.16 0.43
C LEU A 133 -7.18 -8.33 0.80
N SER A 134 -7.79 -9.48 0.46
CA SER A 134 -9.18 -9.78 0.83
C SER A 134 -9.38 -9.78 2.34
N PHE A 135 -8.48 -10.42 3.09
CA PHE A 135 -8.49 -10.45 4.55
C PHE A 135 -8.42 -9.04 5.14
N SER A 136 -7.54 -8.18 4.61
CA SER A 136 -7.36 -6.82 5.12
C SER A 136 -8.54 -5.89 4.81
N LEU A 137 -9.18 -6.06 3.65
CA LEU A 137 -10.28 -5.21 3.20
C LEU A 137 -11.66 -5.66 3.71
N ALA A 138 -11.92 -6.97 3.76
CA ALA A 138 -13.26 -7.51 4.05
C ALA A 138 -13.37 -8.12 5.44
N ASP A 139 -12.32 -8.76 5.96
CA ASP A 139 -12.39 -9.52 7.21
C ASP A 139 -11.95 -8.70 8.43
N LYS A 140 -11.19 -7.62 8.22
CA LYS A 140 -10.66 -6.77 9.29
C LYS A 140 -11.43 -5.46 9.43
N ARG A 141 -11.87 -5.17 10.65
CA ARG A 141 -12.59 -3.92 10.97
C ARG A 141 -11.67 -2.90 11.64
N TRP A 142 -11.46 -1.78 10.95
CA TRP A 142 -10.71 -0.64 11.48
C TRP A 142 -11.36 -0.08 12.77
N LEU A 143 -10.53 0.30 13.75
CA LEU A 143 -10.87 0.72 15.11
C LEU A 143 -11.62 -0.32 15.97
N VAL A 144 -11.84 -1.53 15.47
CA VAL A 144 -12.43 -2.64 16.23
C VAL A 144 -11.40 -3.74 16.44
N GLU A 145 -10.75 -4.16 15.36
CA GLU A 145 -9.78 -5.25 15.36
C GLU A 145 -8.34 -4.78 15.11
N TYR A 146 -8.18 -3.58 14.56
CA TYR A 146 -6.86 -2.98 14.31
C TYR A 146 -6.92 -1.46 14.22
N GLY A 147 -5.76 -0.82 14.36
CA GLY A 147 -5.57 0.62 14.18
C GLY A 147 -4.19 1.05 14.67
N LEU A 148 -3.94 2.35 14.74
CA LEU A 148 -2.67 2.89 15.23
C LEU A 148 -2.56 2.85 16.76
N HIS A 149 -1.34 2.81 17.26
CA HIS A 149 -0.98 3.06 18.67
C HIS A 149 0.30 3.90 18.74
N PRO A 150 0.23 5.22 18.42
CA PRO A 150 1.41 6.04 18.18
C PRO A 150 2.38 6.14 19.36
N SER A 151 1.88 6.04 20.60
CA SER A 151 2.74 6.01 21.80
C SER A 151 3.57 4.72 21.93
N ARG A 152 3.19 3.66 21.21
CA ARG A 152 3.88 2.37 21.19
C ARG A 152 4.73 2.21 19.93
N CYS A 153 4.11 2.34 18.76
CA CYS A 153 4.78 2.24 17.46
C CYS A 153 3.95 2.89 16.35
N LEU A 154 4.62 3.25 15.26
CA LEU A 154 3.97 3.85 14.10
C LEU A 154 3.21 2.85 13.22
N MET A 155 3.39 1.54 13.40
CA MET A 155 2.67 0.50 12.65
C MET A 155 1.30 0.22 13.25
N ALA A 156 0.36 -0.28 12.44
CA ALA A 156 -0.91 -0.77 12.94
C ALA A 156 -0.73 -1.98 13.85
N VAL A 157 -1.54 -2.03 14.91
CA VAL A 157 -1.54 -3.11 15.92
C VAL A 157 -2.93 -3.73 16.04
N PRO A 158 -3.05 -4.98 16.51
CA PRO A 158 -4.32 -5.56 16.87
C PRO A 158 -5.00 -4.79 18.00
N TYR A 159 -6.32 -4.67 17.93
CA TYR A 159 -7.15 -4.08 18.98
C TYR A 159 -7.78 -5.20 19.82
N ARG A 160 -7.77 -5.02 21.14
CA ARG A 160 -8.37 -5.95 22.11
C ARG A 160 -9.85 -5.69 22.36
N ALA A 161 -10.28 -4.46 22.09
CA ALA A 161 -11.66 -4.02 22.09
C ALA A 161 -11.78 -2.80 21.16
N LYS A 162 -13.01 -2.34 20.90
CA LYS A 162 -13.27 -1.15 20.09
C LYS A 162 -12.51 0.06 20.65
N GLY A 163 -11.64 0.65 19.83
CA GLY A 163 -10.81 1.80 20.19
C GLY A 163 -9.68 1.51 21.19
N VAL A 164 -9.44 0.24 21.53
CA VAL A 164 -8.43 -0.14 22.53
C VAL A 164 -7.32 -0.96 21.87
N PRO A 165 -6.18 -0.33 21.52
CA PRO A 165 -5.04 -1.04 20.97
C PRO A 165 -4.44 -2.03 21.99
N SER A 166 -3.80 -3.07 21.47
CA SER A 166 -2.98 -3.96 22.27
C SER A 166 -1.62 -3.33 22.60
N GLU A 167 -1.20 -3.44 23.86
CA GLU A 167 0.09 -2.94 24.32
C GLU A 167 1.28 -3.76 23.81
N SER A 168 1.05 -5.01 23.38
CA SER A 168 2.12 -5.94 23.02
C SER A 168 1.88 -6.75 21.76
N ALA A 169 0.63 -6.97 21.34
CA ALA A 169 0.34 -7.80 20.18
C ALA A 169 0.83 -7.15 18.87
N GLU A 170 1.32 -7.95 17.94
CA GLU A 170 1.70 -7.54 16.59
C GLU A 170 1.08 -8.50 15.57
N PHE A 171 0.94 -8.06 14.33
CA PHE A 171 0.55 -8.95 13.23
C PHE A 171 1.72 -9.83 12.84
N GLY A 172 1.54 -11.16 12.89
CA GLY A 172 2.61 -12.11 12.61
C GLY A 172 3.08 -12.12 11.15
N HIS A 173 2.22 -11.71 10.21
CA HIS A 173 2.58 -11.64 8.79
C HIS A 173 2.97 -10.20 8.38
N PRO A 174 4.17 -9.97 7.82
CA PRO A 174 4.65 -8.61 7.51
C PRO A 174 3.76 -7.89 6.50
N ASP A 175 3.29 -8.57 5.45
CA ASP A 175 2.43 -7.92 4.44
C ASP A 175 1.03 -7.61 4.97
N VAL A 176 0.53 -8.33 5.98
CA VAL A 176 -0.70 -7.95 6.72
C VAL A 176 -0.43 -6.68 7.52
N ALA A 177 0.69 -6.63 8.26
CA ALA A 177 1.07 -5.46 9.04
C ALA A 177 1.21 -4.21 8.16
N VAL A 178 1.87 -4.32 7.01
CA VAL A 178 2.03 -3.23 6.03
C VAL A 178 0.67 -2.79 5.49
N THR A 179 -0.16 -3.73 5.01
CA THR A 179 -1.47 -3.41 4.43
C THR A 179 -2.38 -2.70 5.44
N LEU A 180 -2.50 -3.23 6.66
CA LEU A 180 -3.32 -2.63 7.72
C LEU A 180 -2.76 -1.29 8.22
N THR A 181 -1.42 -1.11 8.17
CA THR A 181 -0.79 0.19 8.48
C THR A 181 -1.18 1.22 7.42
N CYS A 182 -1.01 0.92 6.13
CA CYS A 182 -1.45 1.81 5.05
C CYS A 182 -2.92 2.22 5.23
N LEU A 183 -3.81 1.23 5.40
CA LEU A 183 -5.24 1.50 5.60
C LEU A 183 -5.52 2.37 6.83
N SER A 184 -4.82 2.14 7.94
CA SER A 184 -5.02 2.94 9.16
C SER A 184 -4.68 4.42 8.94
N TYR A 185 -3.53 4.71 8.33
CA TYR A 185 -3.17 6.10 8.00
C TYR A 185 -4.09 6.71 6.94
N TYR A 186 -4.52 5.92 5.96
CA TYR A 186 -5.46 6.38 4.93
C TYR A 186 -6.83 6.78 5.49
N TYR A 187 -7.27 6.11 6.55
CA TYR A 187 -8.55 6.42 7.20
C TYR A 187 -8.43 7.54 8.25
N GLU A 188 -7.34 7.54 9.02
CA GLU A 188 -7.12 8.47 10.14
C GLU A 188 -6.59 9.83 9.67
N GLY A 189 -5.74 9.84 8.64
CA GLY A 189 -5.03 11.02 8.14
C GLY A 189 -3.76 11.32 8.94
N LEU A 190 -3.00 12.31 8.48
CA LEU A 190 -1.84 12.81 9.20
C LEU A 190 -2.23 13.84 10.27
N THR A 191 -1.47 13.87 11.35
CA THR A 191 -1.44 15.03 12.26
C THR A 191 -0.73 16.21 11.61
N LYS A 192 -0.91 17.42 12.17
CA LYS A 192 -0.21 18.63 11.71
C LYS A 192 1.31 18.49 11.76
N GLU A 193 1.82 17.86 12.81
CA GLU A 193 3.24 17.62 13.03
C GLU A 193 3.80 16.67 11.96
N GLN A 194 3.12 15.55 11.72
CA GLN A 194 3.50 14.60 10.67
C GLN A 194 3.48 15.23 9.28
N LEU A 195 2.47 16.06 8.97
CA LEU A 195 2.43 16.79 7.71
C LEU A 195 3.60 17.78 7.59
N ARG A 196 3.96 18.48 8.69
CA ARG A 196 5.15 19.35 8.70
C ARG A 196 6.43 18.57 8.46
N ASP A 197 6.57 17.39 9.06
CA ASP A 197 7.71 16.52 8.85
C ASP A 197 7.83 16.12 7.37
N CYS A 198 6.70 15.84 6.69
CA CYS A 198 6.68 15.61 5.25
C CYS A 198 7.24 16.81 4.48
N PHE A 199 6.80 18.04 4.77
CA PHE A 199 7.33 19.23 4.10
C PHE A 199 8.81 19.49 4.40
N ILE A 200 9.27 19.24 5.63
CA ILE A 200 10.68 19.37 6.01
C ILE A 200 11.54 18.37 5.23
N LEU A 201 11.05 17.16 5.01
CA LEU A 201 11.76 16.15 4.22
C LEU A 201 11.67 16.46 2.71
N LEU A 202 10.52 16.91 2.23
CA LEU A 202 10.30 17.35 0.85
C LEU A 202 11.35 18.39 0.44
N ALA A 203 11.63 19.37 1.31
CA ALA A 203 12.64 20.41 1.08
C ALA A 203 14.06 19.88 0.81
N LYS A 204 14.33 18.62 1.17
CA LYS A 204 15.64 17.97 1.00
C LYS A 204 15.71 17.08 -0.24
N LEU A 205 14.60 16.89 -0.96
CA LEU A 205 14.58 16.11 -2.19
C LEU A 205 15.26 16.88 -3.33
N ASN A 206 15.67 16.15 -4.37
CA ASN A 206 16.26 16.75 -5.56
C ASN A 206 15.27 17.62 -6.35
N ASP A 207 13.98 17.25 -6.34
CA ASP A 207 12.91 17.97 -7.02
C ASP A 207 11.66 18.10 -6.13
N PRO A 208 11.68 19.03 -5.15
CA PRO A 208 10.54 19.25 -4.25
C PRO A 208 9.31 19.80 -4.97
N SER A 209 9.50 20.53 -6.07
CA SER A 209 8.40 21.17 -6.80
C SER A 209 7.53 20.12 -7.48
N THR A 210 8.13 19.16 -8.19
CA THR A 210 7.39 18.07 -8.85
C THR A 210 6.64 17.21 -7.84
N GLU A 211 7.30 16.83 -6.75
CA GLU A 211 6.66 16.01 -5.71
C GLU A 211 5.50 16.77 -5.03
N PHE A 212 5.67 18.06 -4.75
CA PHE A 212 4.59 18.89 -4.25
C PHE A 212 3.40 18.98 -5.23
N GLN A 213 3.65 19.12 -6.54
CA GLN A 213 2.58 19.11 -7.53
C GLN A 213 1.80 17.80 -7.51
N ASN A 214 2.47 16.66 -7.34
CA ASN A 214 1.79 15.37 -7.18
C ASN A 214 0.90 15.34 -5.94
N TRP A 215 1.36 15.93 -4.82
CA TRP A 215 0.60 15.98 -3.58
C TRP A 215 -0.67 16.81 -3.68
N VAL A 216 -0.62 17.93 -4.40
CA VAL A 216 -1.76 18.86 -4.52
C VAL A 216 -2.64 18.61 -5.72
N SER A 217 -2.18 17.87 -6.74
CA SER A 217 -2.91 17.64 -8.00
C SER A 217 -4.38 17.26 -7.81
N PRO A 218 -4.79 16.39 -6.87
CA PRO A 218 -6.19 16.07 -6.67
C PRO A 218 -7.04 17.25 -6.15
N CYS A 219 -6.44 18.19 -5.42
CA CYS A 219 -7.13 19.28 -4.70
C CYS A 219 -6.65 20.68 -5.12
N ILE A 220 -5.99 20.80 -6.28
CA ILE A 220 -5.31 22.03 -6.67
C ILE A 220 -6.27 23.20 -6.85
N ASP A 221 -7.50 22.92 -7.31
CA ASP A 221 -8.55 23.92 -7.51
C ASP A 221 -9.12 24.46 -6.19
N ASP A 222 -9.01 23.70 -5.09
CA ASP A 222 -9.42 24.13 -3.76
C ASP A 222 -8.33 24.97 -3.05
N LEU A 223 -7.11 24.99 -3.59
CA LEU A 223 -6.01 25.77 -3.05
C LEU A 223 -6.01 27.19 -3.60
N PRO A 224 -5.81 28.22 -2.75
CA PRO A 224 -5.54 29.57 -3.23
C PRO A 224 -4.34 29.59 -4.17
N ALA A 225 -4.39 30.38 -5.24
CA ALA A 225 -3.34 30.43 -6.28
C ALA A 225 -1.91 30.54 -5.72
N ARG A 226 -1.72 31.31 -4.64
CA ARG A 226 -0.41 31.48 -3.97
C ARG A 226 0.13 30.20 -3.31
N LEU A 227 -0.71 29.22 -3.01
CA LEU A 227 -0.37 27.96 -2.33
C LEU A 227 -0.35 26.76 -3.30
N GLN A 228 -0.62 26.98 -4.59
CA GLN A 228 -0.57 25.93 -5.60
C GLN A 228 0.87 25.57 -6.00
N THR A 229 1.87 26.37 -5.61
CA THR A 229 3.28 26.11 -5.86
C THR A 229 4.04 25.88 -4.56
N TYR A 230 5.09 25.05 -4.62
CA TYR A 230 5.91 24.75 -3.45
C TYR A 230 6.56 26.01 -2.84
N SER A 231 7.04 26.93 -3.69
CA SER A 231 7.65 28.20 -3.25
C SER A 231 6.69 29.13 -2.50
N GLY A 232 5.38 28.95 -2.67
CA GLY A 232 4.36 29.72 -1.98
C GLY A 232 4.01 29.20 -0.59
N VAL A 233 4.47 27.99 -0.24
CA VAL A 233 4.22 27.39 1.08
C VAL A 233 5.21 27.93 2.10
N ASN A 234 4.70 28.61 3.13
CA ASN A 234 5.49 29.04 4.28
C ASN A 234 5.07 28.27 5.55
N LEU A 235 5.91 27.36 6.03
CA LEU A 235 5.61 26.56 7.23
C LEU A 235 5.62 27.35 8.54
N GLN A 236 6.21 28.56 8.56
CA GLN A 236 6.23 29.45 9.73
C GLN A 236 4.91 30.21 9.90
N ASP A 237 4.10 30.30 8.84
CA ASP A 237 2.74 30.81 8.91
C ASP A 237 1.80 29.69 9.42
N ASP A 238 1.76 29.51 10.74
CA ASP A 238 0.94 28.48 11.38
C ASP A 238 -0.55 28.64 11.09
N GLN A 239 -1.02 29.88 10.91
CA GLN A 239 -2.42 30.15 10.63
C GLN A 239 -2.80 29.64 9.23
N THR A 240 -2.06 30.05 8.18
CA THR A 240 -2.31 29.57 6.82
C THR A 240 -2.13 28.05 6.72
N PHE A 241 -1.10 27.51 7.36
CA PHE A 241 -0.87 26.06 7.40
C PHE A 241 -2.05 25.32 8.05
N SER A 242 -2.47 25.74 9.23
CA SER A 242 -3.53 25.08 10.01
C SER A 242 -4.91 25.22 9.39
N GLN A 243 -5.23 26.38 8.81
CA GLN A 243 -6.58 26.69 8.33
C GLN A 243 -6.80 26.37 6.86
N THR A 244 -5.73 26.35 6.04
CA THR A 244 -5.86 26.16 4.59
C THR A 244 -5.22 24.86 4.12
N LEU A 245 -3.91 24.69 4.36
CA LEU A 245 -3.17 23.54 3.83
C LEU A 245 -3.55 22.24 4.52
N PHE A 246 -3.52 22.23 5.86
CA PHE A 246 -3.71 21.01 6.64
C PHE A 246 -5.03 20.28 6.33
N PRO A 247 -6.21 20.94 6.32
CA PRO A 247 -7.49 20.26 6.04
C PRO A 247 -7.55 19.61 4.65
N LEU A 248 -6.90 20.21 3.65
CA LEU A 248 -6.88 19.70 2.27
C LEU A 248 -5.85 18.58 2.07
N LEU A 249 -4.72 18.66 2.80
CA LEU A 249 -3.55 17.81 2.56
C LEU A 249 -3.45 16.60 3.49
N CYS A 250 -4.01 16.65 4.71
CA CYS A 250 -3.84 15.59 5.71
C CYS A 250 -4.39 14.21 5.30
N TYR A 251 -5.30 14.17 4.32
CA TYR A 251 -5.89 12.94 3.77
C TYR A 251 -5.41 12.60 2.36
N GLN A 252 -4.49 13.40 1.78
CA GLN A 252 -3.97 13.13 0.44
C GLN A 252 -3.13 11.87 0.46
N LYS A 253 -3.56 10.87 -0.30
CA LYS A 253 -2.92 9.55 -0.33
C LYS A 253 -1.42 9.65 -0.67
N GLU A 254 -1.04 10.60 -1.51
CA GLU A 254 0.34 10.72 -1.99
C GLU A 254 1.27 11.21 -0.86
N ILE A 255 0.77 12.10 0.00
CA ILE A 255 1.49 12.55 1.20
C ILE A 255 1.51 11.44 2.26
N LEU A 256 0.41 10.71 2.41
CA LEU A 256 0.32 9.57 3.33
C LEU A 256 1.32 8.47 2.91
N ASP A 257 1.40 8.14 1.63
CA ASP A 257 2.37 7.20 1.08
C ASP A 257 3.80 7.69 1.32
N PHE A 258 4.06 8.97 1.09
CA PHE A 258 5.34 9.61 1.37
C PHE A 258 5.71 9.49 2.86
N TYR A 259 4.80 9.81 3.78
CA TYR A 259 5.02 9.69 5.22
C TYR A 259 5.32 8.24 5.63
N LEU A 260 4.49 7.30 5.17
CA LEU A 260 4.63 5.87 5.45
C LEU A 260 6.00 5.34 4.99
N SER A 261 6.42 5.69 3.78
CA SER A 261 7.66 5.20 3.17
C SER A 261 8.93 5.80 3.79
N HIS A 262 8.86 6.99 4.38
CA HIS A 262 10.05 7.67 4.92
C HIS A 262 10.16 7.61 6.46
N PHE A 263 9.03 7.56 7.17
CA PHE A 263 9.01 7.62 8.63
C PHE A 263 8.56 6.30 9.27
N VAL A 264 7.55 5.63 8.70
CA VAL A 264 6.92 4.46 9.36
C VAL A 264 7.66 3.16 9.06
N PHE A 265 7.80 2.81 7.78
CA PHE A 265 8.39 1.52 7.40
C PHE A 265 9.92 1.43 7.62
N PRO A 266 10.72 2.49 7.41
CA PRO A 266 12.15 2.44 7.70
C PRO A 266 12.48 2.21 9.19
N GLU A 267 11.64 2.67 10.12
CA GLU A 267 11.84 2.44 11.56
C GLU A 267 11.66 0.96 11.91
N LYS A 268 10.60 0.32 11.41
CA LYS A 268 10.36 -1.12 11.66
C LYS A 268 11.42 -2.00 10.99
N ARG A 269 12.10 -1.53 9.94
CA ARG A 269 13.26 -2.21 9.31
C ARG A 269 14.37 -2.54 10.31
N ARG A 270 14.59 -1.69 11.33
CA ARG A 270 15.58 -1.94 12.39
C ARG A 270 15.16 -3.08 13.32
N SER A 271 13.86 -3.23 13.56
CA SER A 271 13.27 -4.26 14.42
C SER A 271 13.17 -5.64 13.72
N PHE A 272 12.80 -5.68 12.42
CA PHE A 272 12.75 -6.94 11.66
C PHE A 272 14.13 -7.60 11.51
N ARG A 273 15.21 -6.82 11.35
CA ARG A 273 16.58 -7.34 11.27
C ARG A 273 17.03 -8.06 12.56
N GLY A 274 16.49 -7.69 13.72
CA GLY A 274 16.77 -8.37 14.99
C GLY A 274 16.03 -9.71 15.16
N SER A 275 14.96 -9.94 14.40
CA SER A 275 14.16 -11.17 14.46
C SER A 275 14.51 -12.19 13.36
N SER A 276 15.46 -11.84 12.46
CA SER A 276 15.86 -12.65 11.30
C SER A 276 16.55 -13.98 11.62
N HIS A 277 16.80 -14.31 12.89
CA HIS A 277 17.27 -15.65 13.26
C HIS A 277 16.19 -16.73 13.13
N LEU A 278 14.94 -16.39 12.78
CA LEU A 278 13.84 -17.36 12.64
C LEU A 278 13.17 -17.41 11.25
N LEU A 279 13.71 -16.74 10.22
CA LEU A 279 13.13 -16.76 8.86
C LEU A 279 14.16 -17.01 7.75
N HIS A 280 15.20 -17.81 8.00
CA HIS A 280 15.96 -18.48 6.91
C HIS A 280 15.30 -19.80 6.52
N GLY A 281 14.02 -19.73 6.13
CA GLY A 281 13.18 -20.91 5.88
C GLY A 281 12.33 -20.86 4.61
N THR A 282 12.57 -19.91 3.71
CA THR A 282 11.93 -19.89 2.38
C THR A 282 13.00 -19.78 1.31
N SER A 283 13.80 -20.84 1.20
CA SER A 283 14.53 -21.16 -0.03
C SER A 283 13.60 -21.99 -0.91
N LEU A 284 13.62 -21.72 -2.22
CA LEU A 284 12.92 -22.41 -3.32
C LEU A 284 13.29 -23.91 -3.47
N HIS A 285 13.79 -24.57 -2.42
CA HIS A 285 14.35 -25.91 -2.44
C HIS A 285 13.76 -26.88 -1.40
N GLY A 286 12.59 -26.57 -0.82
CA GLY A 286 11.99 -27.37 0.26
C GLY A 286 10.56 -27.84 0.02
N VAL A 287 10.22 -28.34 -1.17
CA VAL A 287 8.99 -29.12 -1.39
C VAL A 287 9.31 -30.35 -2.22
N VAL A 288 10.11 -31.26 -1.65
CA VAL A 288 10.22 -32.65 -2.08
C VAL A 288 10.45 -33.52 -0.84
N CYS A 289 9.57 -34.51 -0.67
CA CYS A 289 9.61 -35.68 0.21
C CYS A 289 8.92 -35.63 1.60
N ASN A 290 7.89 -36.49 1.65
CA ASN A 290 7.07 -37.07 2.73
C ASN A 290 5.99 -36.21 3.39
#